data_AF-A0AAU4JE52-F1
#
_entry.id   AF-A0AAU4JE52-F1
#
_cell.length_a   1.000
_cell.length_b   1.000
_cell.length_c   1.000
_cell.angle_alpha   90.00
_cell.angle_beta   90.00
_cell.angle_gamma   90.00
#
_symmetry.space_group_name_H-M   'P 1'
#
loop_
_entity.id
_entity.type
_entity.pdbx_description
1 polymer ?
#
loop_
_entity_poly.entity_id
_entity_poly.type
_entity_poly.pdbx_seq_one_letter_code
_entity_poly.pdbx_strand_id
1 'polypeptide(L)'
;MAPDAALGFGYKLDWLAIRDRDAEAVAAALNLSRPTPANWRDAVTAAYDDQGQWLLTPPLDRWTLAASRDVPAPEGDRFAPWLAALSQLLGEVQYFGTHRVVEYHGWGRARGGMVERAFAYLGERGEVLFDVGERTLEEQALGVGTVSDEDEPWDDDDETSPWPDEETVLTLAGQWSIDPRTLESAIVPGHPWIASARSG
;
A
#
# COMPACT_ATOMS: atom_id res chain seq x y z
N MET A 1 -7.21 -23.25 -14.42
CA MET A 1 -8.19 -22.15 -14.43
C MET A 1 -7.69 -21.15 -15.46
N ALA A 2 -8.52 -20.57 -16.32
CA ALA A 2 -8.08 -19.44 -17.14
C ALA A 2 -8.18 -18.18 -16.27
N PRO A 3 -7.22 -17.23 -16.35
CA PRO A 3 -7.34 -15.98 -15.63
C PRO A 3 -8.52 -15.20 -16.22
N ASP A 4 -9.38 -14.65 -15.35
CA ASP A 4 -10.30 -13.59 -15.75
C ASP A 4 -9.52 -12.29 -15.98
N ALA A 5 -10.20 -11.27 -16.50
CA ALA A 5 -9.61 -9.94 -16.61
C ALA A 5 -9.14 -9.46 -15.22
N ALA A 6 -8.03 -8.73 -15.18
CA ALA A 6 -7.55 -8.18 -13.93
C ALA A 6 -8.60 -7.24 -13.32
N LEU A 7 -8.58 -7.15 -11.99
CA LEU A 7 -9.50 -6.31 -11.22
C LEU A 7 -8.70 -5.28 -10.44
N GLY A 8 -9.18 -4.03 -10.45
CA GLY A 8 -8.62 -2.98 -9.62
C GLY A 8 -8.93 -3.22 -8.15
N PHE A 9 -8.10 -2.67 -7.27
CA PHE A 9 -8.30 -2.68 -5.82
C PHE A 9 -7.68 -1.42 -5.19
N GLY A 10 -7.62 -1.37 -3.86
CA GLY A 10 -6.87 -0.35 -3.11
C GLY A 10 -7.77 0.61 -2.33
N TYR A 11 -9.07 0.66 -2.61
CA TYR A 11 -10.04 1.39 -1.79
C TYR A 11 -10.33 0.62 -0.50
N LYS A 12 -10.27 1.23 0.68
CA LYS A 12 -10.47 0.57 1.99
C LYS A 12 -9.58 -0.65 2.21
N LEU A 13 -8.34 -0.58 1.75
CA LEU A 13 -7.40 -1.69 1.78
C LEU A 13 -5.98 -1.19 1.92
N ASP A 14 -5.15 -2.03 2.50
CA ASP A 14 -3.73 -1.83 2.61
C ASP A 14 -3.00 -2.76 1.65
N TRP A 15 -1.94 -2.25 1.04
CA TRP A 15 -1.11 -3.04 0.14
C TRP A 15 0.35 -2.64 0.17
N LEU A 16 1.16 -3.59 -0.27
CA LEU A 16 2.58 -3.45 -0.48
C LEU A 16 2.88 -3.54 -1.98
N ALA A 17 3.82 -2.72 -2.46
CA ALA A 17 4.47 -2.91 -3.75
C ALA A 17 5.92 -3.33 -3.53
N ILE A 18 6.30 -4.49 -4.04
CA ILE A 18 7.62 -5.09 -3.85
C ILE A 18 8.33 -5.19 -5.20
N ARG A 19 9.52 -4.60 -5.30
CA ARG A 19 10.26 -4.53 -6.57
C ARG A 19 11.06 -5.81 -6.82
N ASP A 20 11.04 -6.30 -8.06
CA ASP A 20 11.87 -7.40 -8.57
C ASP A 20 11.75 -8.71 -7.74
N ARG A 21 10.57 -8.99 -7.19
CA ARG A 21 10.26 -10.22 -6.43
C ARG A 21 9.02 -10.89 -6.97
N ASP A 22 8.93 -12.21 -6.82
CA ASP A 22 7.75 -12.99 -7.15
C ASP A 22 6.87 -13.25 -5.91
N ALA A 23 5.67 -13.79 -6.13
CA ALA A 23 4.70 -14.08 -5.08
C ALA A 23 5.22 -15.06 -4.02
N GLU A 24 6.05 -16.05 -4.38
CA GLU A 24 6.60 -17.01 -3.41
C GLU A 24 7.61 -16.34 -2.47
N ALA A 25 8.51 -15.49 -2.99
CA ALA A 25 9.45 -14.72 -2.19
C ALA A 25 8.74 -13.74 -1.25
N VAL A 26 7.71 -13.04 -1.75
CA VAL A 26 6.90 -12.11 -0.96
C VAL A 26 6.16 -12.84 0.16
N ALA A 27 5.49 -13.95 -0.14
CA ALA A 27 4.79 -14.76 0.85
C ALA A 27 5.73 -15.30 1.93
N ALA A 28 6.92 -15.76 1.56
CA ALA A 28 7.91 -16.25 2.50
C ALA A 28 8.38 -15.15 3.48
N ALA A 29 8.67 -13.95 2.96
CA ALA A 29 9.12 -12.82 3.78
C ALA A 29 8.03 -12.28 4.72
N LEU A 30 6.76 -12.34 4.30
CA LEU A 30 5.59 -11.99 5.11
C LEU A 30 5.14 -13.13 6.05
N ASN A 31 5.85 -14.27 6.07
CA ASN A 31 5.50 -15.47 6.83
C ASN A 31 4.08 -16.00 6.54
N LEU A 32 3.66 -15.92 5.29
CA LEU A 32 2.38 -16.46 4.82
C LEU A 32 2.49 -17.96 4.49
N SER A 33 1.34 -18.60 4.33
CA SER A 33 1.23 -19.93 3.74
C SER A 33 1.74 -19.93 2.30
N ARG A 34 1.93 -21.13 1.73
CA ARG A 34 2.36 -21.24 0.33
C ARG A 34 1.26 -20.66 -0.58
N PRO A 35 1.57 -19.71 -1.47
CA PRO A 35 0.57 -19.12 -2.36
C PRO A 35 -0.08 -20.16 -3.26
N THR A 36 -1.41 -20.12 -3.37
CA THR A 36 -2.19 -20.97 -4.27
C THR A 36 -2.72 -20.15 -5.44
N PRO A 37 -2.58 -20.60 -6.70
CA PRO A 37 -3.07 -19.84 -7.85
C PRO A 37 -4.58 -19.63 -7.79
N ALA A 38 -5.03 -18.43 -8.13
CA ALA A 38 -6.44 -18.04 -8.13
C ALA A 38 -6.79 -17.24 -9.40
N ASN A 39 -8.08 -16.98 -9.62
CA ASN A 39 -8.51 -15.93 -10.55
C ASN A 39 -8.52 -14.57 -9.81
N TRP A 40 -8.59 -13.46 -10.54
CA TRP A 40 -8.54 -12.11 -9.98
C TRP A 40 -9.71 -11.82 -9.07
N ARG A 41 -10.92 -12.25 -9.42
CA ARG A 41 -12.10 -12.07 -8.57
C ARG A 41 -11.93 -12.71 -7.21
N ASP A 42 -11.50 -13.95 -7.15
CA ASP A 42 -11.31 -14.67 -5.90
C ASP A 42 -10.17 -14.06 -5.08
N ALA A 43 -9.07 -13.70 -5.73
CA ALA A 43 -7.90 -13.14 -5.04
C ALA A 43 -8.17 -11.73 -4.47
N VAL A 44 -8.83 -10.85 -5.24
CA VAL A 44 -9.27 -9.55 -4.72
C VAL A 44 -10.30 -9.72 -3.61
N THR A 45 -11.28 -10.61 -3.77
CA THR A 45 -12.26 -10.91 -2.70
C THR A 45 -11.56 -11.32 -1.40
N ALA A 46 -10.56 -12.20 -1.50
CA ALA A 46 -9.79 -12.68 -0.36
C ALA A 46 -9.03 -11.53 0.35
N ALA A 47 -8.41 -10.60 -0.39
CA ALA A 47 -7.71 -9.47 0.23
C ALA A 47 -8.65 -8.55 1.04
N TYR A 48 -9.92 -8.48 0.67
CA TYR A 48 -10.94 -7.68 1.33
C TYR A 48 -11.67 -8.40 2.46
N ASP A 49 -11.41 -9.68 2.68
CA ASP A 49 -12.05 -10.45 3.74
C ASP A 49 -11.37 -10.23 5.11
N ASP A 50 -12.08 -10.62 6.17
CA ASP A 50 -11.59 -10.56 7.55
C ASP A 50 -10.99 -11.92 8.01
N GLN A 51 -10.63 -12.80 7.06
CA GLN A 51 -10.06 -14.12 7.34
C GLN A 51 -8.53 -14.15 7.28
N GLY A 52 -7.90 -12.98 7.16
CA GLY A 52 -6.44 -12.84 7.08
C GLY A 52 -5.86 -13.42 5.80
N GLN A 53 -6.62 -13.35 4.71
CA GLN A 53 -6.16 -13.76 3.40
C GLN A 53 -5.46 -12.59 2.68
N TRP A 54 -4.53 -12.97 1.81
CA TRP A 54 -3.67 -12.06 1.08
C TRP A 54 -3.78 -12.32 -0.42
N LEU A 55 -4.01 -11.27 -1.19
CA LEU A 55 -3.77 -11.25 -2.62
C LEU A 55 -2.27 -11.07 -2.87
N LEU A 56 -1.72 -11.85 -3.79
CA LEU A 56 -0.41 -11.64 -4.38
C LEU A 56 -0.56 -11.58 -5.90
N THR A 57 -0.13 -10.50 -6.55
CA THR A 57 -0.22 -10.38 -8.01
C THR A 57 0.94 -11.13 -8.70
N PRO A 58 0.82 -11.48 -9.99
CA PRO A 58 2.01 -11.70 -10.82
C PRO A 58 2.87 -10.42 -10.85
N PRO A 59 4.15 -10.50 -11.26
CA PRO A 59 4.95 -9.30 -11.48
C PRO A 59 4.31 -8.39 -12.55
N LEU A 60 3.99 -7.16 -12.16
CA LEU A 60 3.39 -6.08 -12.95
C LEU A 60 4.46 -4.99 -13.15
N ASP A 61 5.05 -4.90 -14.34
CA ASP A 61 6.16 -3.97 -14.61
C ASP A 61 7.23 -3.99 -13.49
N ARG A 62 7.71 -5.19 -13.16
CA ARG A 62 8.69 -5.48 -12.10
C ARG A 62 8.19 -5.34 -10.66
N TRP A 63 6.93 -5.01 -10.44
CA TRP A 63 6.33 -4.94 -9.09
C TRP A 63 5.41 -6.12 -8.82
N THR A 64 5.59 -6.77 -7.68
CA THR A 64 4.57 -7.68 -7.15
C THR A 64 3.82 -6.94 -6.06
N LEU A 65 2.49 -6.90 -6.17
CA LEU A 65 1.63 -6.31 -5.16
C LEU A 65 1.16 -7.38 -4.18
N ALA A 66 1.14 -7.05 -2.90
CA ALA A 66 0.58 -7.87 -1.83
C ALA A 66 -0.44 -7.07 -1.03
N ALA A 67 -1.70 -7.51 -0.99
CA ALA A 67 -2.79 -6.73 -0.38
C ALA A 67 -3.60 -7.57 0.60
N SER A 68 -3.97 -6.97 1.73
CA SER A 68 -4.78 -7.60 2.79
C SER A 68 -5.22 -6.54 3.81
N ARG A 69 -6.30 -6.81 4.54
CA ARG A 69 -6.64 -6.06 5.77
C ARG A 69 -5.64 -6.28 6.92
N ASP A 70 -4.81 -7.32 6.83
CA ASP A 70 -3.83 -7.69 7.86
C ASP A 70 -2.46 -7.01 7.66
N VAL A 71 -2.30 -6.13 6.66
CA VAL A 71 -1.07 -5.36 6.52
C VAL A 71 -0.94 -4.42 7.72
N PRO A 72 0.20 -4.42 8.45
CA PRO A 72 0.42 -3.46 9.52
C PRO A 72 0.35 -2.02 9.04
N ALA A 73 -0.60 -1.25 9.59
CA ALA A 73 -0.71 0.18 9.33
C ALA A 73 0.45 0.97 10.01
N PRO A 74 0.89 2.11 9.43
CA PRO A 74 1.77 3.10 10.06
C PRO A 74 1.15 3.74 11.31
N GLU A 75 1.07 2.96 12.37
CA GLU A 75 0.64 3.36 13.69
C GLU A 75 1.64 2.83 14.74
N GLY A 76 2.03 3.69 15.67
CA GLY A 76 2.91 3.33 16.78
C GLY A 76 4.34 2.94 16.38
N ASP A 77 5.10 2.38 17.32
CA ASP A 77 6.55 2.17 17.21
C ASP A 77 6.98 0.93 16.40
N ARG A 78 6.02 0.07 16.00
CA ARG A 78 6.31 -1.21 15.35
C ARG A 78 6.37 -1.14 13.84
N PHE A 79 5.72 -0.16 13.22
CA PHE A 79 5.61 -0.09 11.77
C PHE A 79 6.96 0.12 11.09
N ALA A 80 7.71 1.15 11.47
CA ALA A 80 8.99 1.44 10.83
C ALA A 80 10.01 0.28 10.96
N PRO A 81 10.20 -0.36 12.13
CA PRO A 81 11.01 -1.56 12.24
C PRO A 81 10.52 -2.73 11.37
N TRP A 82 9.21 -2.93 11.26
CA TRP A 82 8.62 -3.97 10.42
C TRP A 82 8.90 -3.71 8.93
N LEU A 83 8.62 -2.49 8.44
CA LEU A 83 8.85 -2.12 7.04
C LEU A 83 10.34 -2.17 6.68
N ALA A 84 11.21 -1.69 7.58
CA ALA A 84 12.66 -1.82 7.47
C ALA A 84 13.08 -3.29 7.33
N ALA A 85 12.67 -4.16 8.25
CA ALA A 85 13.01 -5.59 8.21
C ALA A 85 12.51 -6.27 6.93
N LEU A 86 11.32 -5.92 6.46
CA LEU A 86 10.77 -6.46 5.22
C LEU A 86 11.60 -6.02 4.00
N SER A 87 11.99 -4.74 3.94
CA SER A 87 12.87 -4.23 2.88
C SER A 87 14.29 -4.83 2.94
N GLN A 88 14.80 -5.21 4.11
CA GLN A 88 16.08 -5.91 4.24
C GLN A 88 16.06 -7.27 3.52
N LEU A 89 14.91 -7.96 3.54
CA LEU A 89 14.72 -9.26 2.89
C LEU A 89 14.40 -9.12 1.39
N LEU A 90 13.55 -8.15 1.05
CA LEU A 90 12.96 -8.05 -0.29
C LEU A 90 13.65 -7.02 -1.19
N GLY A 91 14.47 -6.12 -0.64
CA GLY A 91 15.11 -5.03 -1.38
C GLY A 91 14.33 -3.73 -1.22
N GLU A 92 13.42 -3.44 -2.15
CA GLU A 92 12.57 -2.24 -2.11
C GLU A 92 11.12 -2.64 -1.85
N VAL A 93 10.53 -2.02 -0.82
CA VAL A 93 9.16 -2.25 -0.39
C VAL A 93 8.49 -0.90 -0.17
N GLN A 94 7.34 -0.71 -0.80
CA GLN A 94 6.47 0.43 -0.59
C GLN A 94 5.19 -0.05 0.06
N TYR A 95 4.64 0.74 0.96
CA TYR A 95 3.37 0.53 1.64
C TYR A 95 2.40 1.64 1.23
N PHE A 96 1.13 1.30 1.11
CA PHE A 96 0.02 2.21 0.92
C PHE A 96 -1.21 1.69 1.67
N GLY A 97 -2.04 2.58 2.18
CA GLY A 97 -3.25 2.22 2.90
C GLY A 97 -4.28 3.32 2.84
N THR A 98 -5.54 2.92 2.67
CA THR A 98 -6.68 3.85 2.65
C THR A 98 -7.85 3.31 3.45
N HIS A 99 -8.56 4.17 4.18
CA HIS A 99 -9.83 3.82 4.79
C HIS A 99 -10.73 5.05 4.97
N ARG A 100 -11.45 5.42 3.91
CA ARG A 100 -12.32 6.61 3.84
C ARG A 100 -13.45 6.73 4.88
N VAL A 101 -13.72 5.71 5.70
CA VAL A 101 -14.74 5.86 6.78
C VAL A 101 -14.17 6.61 7.97
N VAL A 102 -12.86 6.44 8.20
CA VAL A 102 -12.12 7.09 9.28
C VAL A 102 -11.14 8.14 8.71
N GLU A 103 -11.22 8.39 7.39
CA GLU A 103 -10.30 9.26 6.65
C GLU A 103 -8.83 8.87 6.89
N TYR A 104 -8.52 7.57 6.86
CA TYR A 104 -7.16 7.08 6.98
C TYR A 104 -6.45 7.08 5.63
N HIS A 105 -5.25 7.66 5.59
CA HIS A 105 -4.41 7.77 4.41
C HIS A 105 -2.94 7.55 4.79
N GLY A 106 -2.36 6.44 4.34
CA GLY A 106 -0.99 6.05 4.70
C GLY A 106 -0.14 5.67 3.50
N TRP A 107 1.15 6.00 3.56
CA TRP A 107 2.14 5.50 2.62
C TRP A 107 3.52 5.37 3.27
N GLY A 108 4.38 4.53 2.70
CA GLY A 108 5.75 4.36 3.16
C GLY A 108 6.63 3.74 2.10
N ARG A 109 7.93 4.02 2.17
CA ARG A 109 8.96 3.46 1.29
C ARG A 109 10.18 3.11 2.10
N ALA A 110 10.63 1.87 1.95
CA ALA A 110 11.85 1.37 2.56
C ALA A 110 12.71 0.62 1.55
N ARG A 111 14.02 0.76 1.69
CA ARG A 111 15.01 0.11 0.83
C ARG A 111 16.16 -0.44 1.68
N GLY A 112 16.46 -1.72 1.50
CA GLY A 112 17.66 -2.34 2.05
C GLY A 112 17.80 -2.22 3.58
N GLY A 113 16.69 -2.29 4.32
CA GLY A 113 16.70 -2.22 5.78
C GLY A 113 16.44 -0.84 6.38
N MET A 114 16.19 0.18 5.55
CA MET A 114 15.98 1.55 6.01
C MET A 114 14.65 2.10 5.49
N VAL A 115 13.84 2.69 6.37
CA VAL A 115 12.66 3.48 5.98
C VAL A 115 13.14 4.84 5.49
N GLU A 116 12.90 5.14 4.22
CA GLU A 116 13.27 6.42 3.59
C GLU A 116 12.18 7.48 3.81
N ARG A 117 10.92 7.04 3.78
CA ARG A 117 9.74 7.87 3.99
C ARG A 117 8.62 7.01 4.58
N ALA A 118 7.88 7.53 5.55
CA ALA A 118 6.61 6.96 5.98
C ALA A 118 5.72 8.06 6.55
N PHE A 119 4.47 8.10 6.10
CA PHE A 119 3.49 9.09 6.51
C PHE A 119 2.13 8.42 6.69
N ALA A 120 1.39 8.87 7.70
CA ALA A 120 -0.01 8.50 7.87
C ALA A 120 -0.80 9.65 8.46
N TYR A 121 -1.95 9.92 7.87
CA TYR A 121 -2.90 10.92 8.30
C TYR A 121 -4.26 10.28 8.59
N LEU A 122 -4.91 10.76 9.64
CA LEU A 122 -6.24 10.37 10.03
C LEU A 122 -7.15 11.59 10.12
N GLY A 123 -7.93 11.82 9.07
CA GLY A 123 -8.77 12.99 8.91
C GLY A 123 -9.91 13.09 9.92
N GLU A 124 -10.47 11.99 10.41
CA GLU A 124 -11.53 12.04 11.43
C GLU A 124 -11.06 12.70 12.74
N ARG A 125 -9.74 12.70 13.00
CA ARG A 125 -9.11 13.35 14.15
C ARG A 125 -8.25 14.56 13.78
N GLY A 126 -8.06 14.84 12.49
CA GLY A 126 -7.12 15.86 12.03
C GLY A 126 -5.67 15.58 12.47
N GLU A 127 -5.27 14.31 12.55
CA GLU A 127 -4.03 13.90 13.21
C GLU A 127 -3.05 13.24 12.23
N VAL A 128 -1.79 13.65 12.28
CA VAL A 128 -0.68 12.91 11.65
C VAL A 128 -0.20 11.83 12.60
N LEU A 129 -0.47 10.57 12.24
CA LEU A 129 -0.15 9.38 13.05
C LEU A 129 1.32 8.96 12.92
N PHE A 130 1.92 9.26 11.78
CA PHE A 130 3.28 8.87 11.45
C PHE A 130 3.90 9.91 10.51
N ASP A 131 5.13 10.33 10.79
CA ASP A 131 5.88 11.21 9.92
C ASP A 131 7.39 10.95 10.07
N VAL A 132 7.95 10.24 9.11
CA VAL A 132 9.37 9.86 9.06
C VAL A 132 9.92 10.15 7.68
N GLY A 133 11.11 10.77 7.64
CA GLY A 133 11.82 11.08 6.42
C GLY A 133 11.30 12.34 5.71
N GLU A 134 12.09 12.85 4.78
CA GLU A 134 11.78 14.06 4.02
C GLU A 134 10.68 13.82 2.99
N ARG A 135 9.81 14.82 2.81
CA ARG A 135 8.76 14.83 1.79
C ARG A 135 9.36 14.64 0.39
N THR A 136 8.86 13.65 -0.34
CA THR A 136 9.30 13.34 -1.71
C THR A 136 8.81 14.37 -2.72
N LEU A 137 9.40 14.36 -3.93
CA LEU A 137 8.97 15.25 -5.02
C LEU A 137 7.55 14.94 -5.48
N GLU A 138 7.17 13.66 -5.45
CA GLU A 138 5.82 13.18 -5.74
C GLU A 138 4.80 13.70 -4.73
N GLU A 139 5.11 13.63 -3.43
CA GLU A 139 4.29 14.25 -2.38
C GLU A 139 4.20 15.78 -2.53
N GLN A 140 5.29 16.45 -2.91
CA GLN A 140 5.32 17.89 -3.18
C GLN A 140 4.40 18.27 -4.34
N ALA A 141 4.47 17.52 -5.45
CA ALA A 141 3.63 17.74 -6.61
C ALA A 141 2.13 17.51 -6.32
N LEU A 142 1.81 16.62 -5.37
CA LEU A 142 0.45 16.32 -4.95
C LEU A 142 -0.07 17.20 -3.80
N GLY A 143 0.74 18.12 -3.25
CA GLY A 143 0.29 18.96 -2.15
C GLY A 143 0.18 18.27 -0.78
N VAL A 144 0.56 17.00 -0.64
CA VAL A 144 0.40 16.18 0.59
C VAL A 144 1.70 15.82 1.30
N GLY A 145 1.63 15.19 2.47
CA GLY A 145 2.80 14.71 3.21
C GLY A 145 3.47 15.79 4.05
N THR A 146 2.66 16.68 4.60
CA THR A 146 3.04 17.81 5.45
C THR A 146 2.18 17.79 6.70
N VAL A 147 2.77 18.14 7.84
CA VAL A 147 2.01 18.59 9.02
C VAL A 147 1.74 20.06 8.76
N SER A 148 0.49 20.49 8.58
CA SER A 148 0.22 21.93 8.52
C SER A 148 0.66 22.55 9.85
N ASP A 149 1.52 23.55 9.82
CA ASP A 149 1.71 24.40 10.99
C ASP A 149 0.36 25.06 11.29
N GLU A 150 -0.19 24.83 12.49
CA GLU A 150 -1.51 25.35 12.92
C GLU A 150 -1.61 26.88 12.84
N ASP A 151 -0.47 27.56 12.64
CA ASP A 151 -0.30 29.01 12.58
C ASP A 151 -0.31 29.59 11.14
N GLU A 152 -0.32 28.76 10.08
CA GLU A 152 -0.50 29.26 8.71
C GLU A 152 -2.00 29.57 8.47
N PRO A 153 -2.37 30.83 8.17
CA PRO A 153 -3.76 31.16 7.93
C PRO A 153 -4.28 30.36 6.72
N TRP A 154 -5.31 29.54 6.96
CA TRP A 154 -6.09 28.90 5.92
C TRP A 154 -6.54 29.97 4.91
N ASP A 155 -5.97 29.95 3.72
CA ASP A 155 -6.43 30.79 2.61
C ASP A 155 -7.68 30.11 2.05
N ASP A 156 -8.87 30.64 2.37
CA ASP A 156 -10.16 30.10 1.93
C ASP A 156 -10.30 30.06 0.38
N ASP A 157 -9.40 30.73 -0.35
CA ASP A 157 -9.29 30.73 -1.82
C ASP A 157 -8.37 29.61 -2.37
N ASP A 158 -7.64 28.89 -1.52
CA ASP A 158 -6.85 27.72 -1.93
C ASP A 158 -7.75 26.47 -1.98
N GLU A 159 -8.24 26.14 -3.17
CA GLU A 159 -9.02 24.91 -3.42
C GLU A 159 -8.21 23.62 -3.14
N THR A 160 -6.90 23.71 -2.89
CA THR A 160 -6.04 22.57 -2.56
C THR A 160 -5.84 22.39 -1.05
N SER A 161 -6.71 21.58 -0.45
CA SER A 161 -6.49 21.05 0.91
C SER A 161 -5.16 20.27 0.96
N PRO A 162 -4.26 20.53 1.92
CA PRO A 162 -2.99 19.79 2.07
C PRO A 162 -3.22 18.35 2.57
N TRP A 163 -4.45 18.01 2.96
CA TRP A 163 -4.81 16.71 3.48
C TRP A 163 -5.04 15.70 2.35
N PRO A 164 -4.37 14.54 2.41
CA PRO A 164 -4.58 13.49 1.43
C PRO A 164 -6.01 12.92 1.51
N ASP A 165 -6.53 12.51 0.37
CA ASP A 165 -7.67 11.62 0.25
C ASP A 165 -7.26 10.26 -0.32
N GLU A 166 -8.24 9.37 -0.51
CA GLU A 166 -8.01 8.02 -1.03
C GLU A 166 -7.47 8.03 -2.47
N GLU A 167 -7.91 9.00 -3.29
CA GLU A 167 -7.45 9.19 -4.66
C GLU A 167 -5.98 9.63 -4.72
N THR A 168 -5.56 10.45 -3.75
CA THR A 168 -4.19 10.93 -3.64
C THR A 168 -3.24 9.80 -3.30
N VAL A 169 -3.60 8.91 -2.39
CA VAL A 169 -2.78 7.72 -2.05
C VAL A 169 -2.62 6.80 -3.26
N LEU A 170 -3.70 6.54 -4.00
CA LEU A 170 -3.67 5.69 -5.19
C LEU A 170 -2.84 6.32 -6.33
N THR A 171 -2.92 7.65 -6.48
CA THR A 171 -2.11 8.40 -7.44
C THR A 171 -0.63 8.38 -7.07
N LEU A 172 -0.30 8.58 -5.79
CA LEU A 172 1.06 8.46 -5.27
C LEU A 172 1.63 7.05 -5.48
N ALA A 173 0.82 6.02 -5.26
CA ALA A 173 1.21 4.64 -5.55
C ALA A 173 1.58 4.43 -7.03
N GLY A 174 0.83 5.04 -7.95
CA GLY A 174 1.17 5.04 -9.38
C GLY A 174 2.46 5.80 -9.72
N GLN A 175 2.79 6.85 -8.97
CA GLN A 175 4.04 7.59 -9.18
C GLN A 175 5.27 6.85 -8.62
N TRP A 176 5.10 6.10 -7.52
CA TRP A 176 6.19 5.35 -6.88
C TRP A 176 6.37 3.93 -7.43
N SER A 177 5.28 3.27 -7.85
CA SER A 177 5.28 1.90 -8.36
C SER A 177 4.11 1.63 -9.31
N ILE A 178 2.97 1.17 -8.79
CA ILE A 178 1.76 0.80 -9.54
C ILE A 178 0.55 1.35 -8.80
N ASP A 179 -0.33 2.04 -9.53
CA ASP A 179 -1.68 2.37 -9.09
C ASP A 179 -2.59 1.15 -9.33
N PRO A 180 -3.10 0.47 -8.30
CA PRO A 180 -3.89 -0.74 -8.47
C PRO A 180 -5.19 -0.53 -9.25
N ARG A 181 -5.71 0.70 -9.36
CA ARG A 181 -6.90 1.00 -10.18
C ARG A 181 -6.66 0.74 -11.66
N THR A 182 -5.41 0.90 -12.12
CA THR A 182 -5.04 0.67 -13.53
C THR A 182 -5.14 -0.79 -13.95
N LEU A 183 -5.28 -1.72 -12.99
CA LEU A 183 -5.48 -3.14 -13.25
C LEU A 183 -6.90 -3.47 -13.67
N GLU A 184 -7.86 -2.57 -13.46
CA GLU A 184 -9.26 -2.81 -13.83
C GLU A 184 -9.39 -3.14 -15.31
N SER A 185 -9.85 -4.36 -15.60
CA SER A 185 -9.98 -4.90 -16.96
C SER A 185 -8.67 -5.01 -17.75
N ALA A 186 -7.51 -4.89 -17.10
CA ALA A 186 -6.20 -5.01 -17.76
C ALA A 186 -5.90 -6.47 -18.17
N ILE A 187 -5.14 -6.64 -19.26
CA ILE A 187 -4.63 -7.94 -19.68
C ILE A 187 -3.28 -8.16 -19.00
N VAL A 188 -3.31 -8.93 -17.91
CA VAL A 188 -2.11 -9.27 -17.14
C VAL A 188 -1.67 -10.71 -17.46
N PRO A 189 -0.42 -10.93 -17.90
CA PRO A 189 0.12 -12.28 -18.04
C PRO A 189 0.21 -13.00 -16.68
N GLY A 190 -0.28 -14.25 -16.62
CA GLY A 190 -0.23 -15.07 -15.41
C GLY A 190 -1.52 -15.03 -14.60
N HIS A 191 -1.43 -15.41 -13.32
CA HIS A 191 -2.55 -15.47 -12.39
C HIS A 191 -2.12 -14.84 -11.07
N PRO A 192 -3.03 -14.19 -10.33
CA PRO A 192 -2.77 -13.88 -8.93
C PRO A 192 -2.78 -15.15 -8.07
N TRP A 193 -2.34 -15.01 -6.84
CA TRP A 193 -2.36 -16.06 -5.83
C TRP A 193 -3.03 -15.58 -4.55
N ILE A 194 -3.57 -16.55 -3.81
CA ILE A 194 -4.05 -16.36 -2.45
C ILE A 194 -3.08 -17.03 -1.49
N ALA A 195 -2.73 -16.32 -0.41
CA ALA A 195 -2.02 -16.87 0.73
C ALA A 195 -2.76 -16.47 2.03
N SER A 196 -2.40 -17.10 3.16
CA SER A 196 -3.01 -16.79 4.46
C SER A 196 -1.92 -16.66 5.52
N ALA A 197 -2.16 -15.82 6.52
CA ALA A 197 -1.27 -15.75 7.69
C ALA A 197 -1.10 -17.16 8.29
N ARG A 198 0.14 -17.53 8.62
CA ARG A 198 0.39 -18.80 9.31
C ARG A 198 -0.14 -18.71 10.73
N SER A 199 -1.03 -19.62 11.09
CA SER A 199 -1.41 -19.86 12.48
C SER A 199 -0.14 -20.25 13.25
N GLY A 200 0.25 -19.42 14.23
CA GLY A 200 1.37 -19.70 15.13
C GLY A 200 1.12 -20.89 16.05
#